data_AF-A0A2S0UKX4-F1
#
_entry.id   AF-A0A2S0UKX4-F1
#
_cell.length_a   1.000
_cell.length_b   1.000
_cell.length_c   1.000
_cell.angle_alpha   90.00
_cell.angle_beta   90.00
_cell.angle_gamma   90.00
#
_symmetry.space_group_name_H-M   'P 1'
#
loop_
_entity.id
_entity.type
_entity.pdbx_description
1 polymer ?
#
loop_
_entity_poly.entity_id
_entity_poly.type
_entity_poly.pdbx_seq_one_letter_code
_entity_poly.pdbx_strand_id
1 'polypeptide(L)'
;MTAKFPDTPLRSEPFTDDYDPASKPDDDIPDLSTPYWVEQFAKATVQRGRPKELAPKVSTTIRLDPDVLAAFKAEGPGWQSRINEALRRAAGL
;
A
#
# COMPACT_ATOMS: atom_id res chain seq x y z
N MET A 1 -11.88 14.43 -32.74
CA MET A 1 -11.93 15.35 -31.58
C MET A 1 -10.66 15.11 -30.77
N THR A 2 -9.66 15.98 -30.95
CA THR A 2 -8.34 15.86 -30.31
C THR A 2 -8.44 16.41 -28.89
N ALA A 3 -8.18 15.57 -27.89
CA ALA A 3 -8.05 16.02 -26.52
C ALA A 3 -6.73 16.82 -26.40
N LYS A 4 -6.86 18.12 -26.12
CA LYS A 4 -5.75 19.00 -25.74
C LYS A 4 -5.32 18.59 -24.33
N PHE A 5 -4.18 17.93 -24.21
CA PHE A 5 -3.49 17.86 -22.91
C PHE A 5 -3.08 19.29 -22.54
N PRO A 6 -3.37 19.78 -21.32
CA PRO A 6 -2.82 21.05 -20.88
C PRO A 6 -1.31 20.90 -20.77
N ASP A 7 -0.57 21.79 -21.44
CA ASP A 7 0.87 21.92 -21.35
C ASP A 7 1.21 22.39 -19.93
N THR A 8 1.26 21.42 -19.01
CA THR A 8 1.70 21.66 -17.65
C THR A 8 3.21 21.85 -17.75
N PRO A 9 3.75 23.05 -17.44
CA PRO A 9 5.19 23.23 -17.48
C PRO A 9 5.80 22.21 -16.53
N LEU A 10 6.72 21.39 -17.04
CA LEU A 10 7.56 20.54 -16.21
C LEU A 10 8.15 21.45 -15.13
N ARG A 11 7.91 21.10 -13.86
CA ARG A 11 8.43 21.82 -12.70
C ARG A 11 9.91 22.10 -12.92
N SER A 12 10.24 23.35 -13.26
CA SER A 12 11.57 23.84 -13.58
C SER A 12 12.36 24.19 -12.32
N GLU A 13 12.01 23.59 -11.19
CA GLU A 13 12.87 23.65 -10.01
C GLU A 13 14.12 22.84 -10.38
N PRO A 14 15.32 23.43 -10.35
CA PRO A 14 16.52 22.60 -10.41
C PRO A 14 16.43 21.59 -9.27
N PHE A 15 16.67 20.32 -9.57
CA PHE A 15 16.94 19.34 -8.52
C PHE A 15 18.23 19.78 -7.84
N THR A 16 18.11 20.59 -6.79
CA THR A 16 19.21 20.89 -5.89
C THR A 16 19.43 19.62 -5.09
N ASP A 17 20.50 18.91 -5.44
CA ASP A 17 21.04 17.90 -4.54
C ASP A 17 21.56 18.67 -3.32
N ASP A 18 20.72 18.82 -2.29
CA ASP A 18 21.06 19.42 -1.00
C ASP A 18 22.01 18.49 -0.19
N TYR A 19 22.78 17.67 -0.90
CA TYR A 19 23.87 16.88 -0.37
C TYR A 19 25.01 17.81 0.05
N ASP A 20 25.05 18.14 1.33
CA ASP A 20 26.19 18.78 1.95
C ASP A 20 27.30 17.72 2.17
N PRO A 21 28.43 17.78 1.43
CA PRO A 21 29.51 16.81 1.57
C PRO A 21 30.24 16.92 2.92
N ALA A 22 30.01 18.00 3.69
CA ALA A 22 30.52 18.17 5.04
C ALA A 22 29.58 17.62 6.13
N SER A 23 28.34 17.26 5.77
CA SER A 23 27.44 16.56 6.67
C SER A 23 28.06 15.22 7.02
N LYS A 24 28.52 15.10 8.26
CA LYS A 24 28.94 13.80 8.79
C LYS A 24 27.70 12.91 8.84
N PRO A 25 27.82 11.62 8.51
CA PRO A 25 26.78 10.67 8.88
C PRO A 25 26.54 10.82 10.39
N ASP A 26 25.27 10.87 10.81
CA ASP A 26 24.95 10.99 12.23
C ASP A 26 25.71 9.91 12.99
N ASP A 27 26.46 10.29 14.03
CA ASP A 27 27.35 9.37 14.78
C ASP A 27 26.59 8.18 15.40
N ASP A 28 25.26 8.29 15.52
CA ASP A 28 24.35 7.24 16.01
C ASP A 28 23.89 6.25 14.93
N ILE A 29 24.19 6.48 13.64
CA ILE A 29 23.84 5.56 12.55
C ILE A 29 24.95 4.51 12.42
N PRO A 30 24.67 3.22 12.71
CA PRO A 30 25.67 2.19 12.60
C PRO A 30 26.06 1.98 11.12
N ASP A 31 27.35 1.80 10.86
CA ASP A 31 27.82 1.40 9.54
C ASP A 31 27.36 -0.04 9.22
N LEU A 32 26.33 -0.13 8.40
CA LEU A 32 25.70 -1.38 7.96
C LEU A 32 26.60 -2.22 7.03
N SER A 33 27.71 -1.67 6.55
CA SER A 33 28.67 -2.38 5.70
C SER A 33 29.72 -3.18 6.48
N THR A 34 29.76 -3.05 7.82
CA THR A 34 30.72 -3.78 8.65
C THR A 34 30.51 -5.31 8.59
N PRO A 35 31.56 -6.12 8.84
CA PRO A 35 31.47 -7.57 8.81
C PRO A 35 30.38 -8.13 9.73
N TYR A 36 30.16 -7.48 10.88
CA TYR A 36 29.10 -7.82 11.82
C TYR A 36 27.72 -7.78 11.15
N TRP A 37 27.37 -6.67 10.49
CA TRP A 37 26.06 -6.51 9.84
C TRP A 37 25.92 -7.39 8.60
N VAL A 38 26.99 -7.56 7.82
CA VAL A 38 27.00 -8.45 6.64
C VAL A 38 26.68 -9.89 7.03
N GLU A 39 27.28 -10.40 8.10
CA GLU A 39 26.98 -11.75 8.60
C GLU A 39 25.53 -11.89 9.10
N GLN A 40 24.97 -10.84 9.73
CA GLN A 40 23.59 -10.86 10.20
C GLN A 40 22.59 -10.87 9.04
N PHE A 41 22.82 -10.04 8.01
CA PHE A 41 21.99 -10.05 6.81
C PHE A 41 22.09 -11.35 6.03
N ALA A 42 23.27 -11.99 6.01
CA ALA A 42 23.44 -13.30 5.38
C ALA A 42 22.69 -14.43 6.12
N LYS A 43 22.54 -14.32 7.44
CA LYS A 43 21.78 -15.28 8.27
C LYS A 43 20.27 -15.01 8.26
N ALA A 44 19.84 -13.79 7.94
CA ALA A 44 18.44 -13.42 7.93
C ALA A 44 17.69 -14.09 6.76
N THR A 45 16.63 -14.83 7.09
CA THR A 45 15.73 -15.38 6.08
C THR A 45 14.85 -14.25 5.55
N VAL A 46 15.07 -13.83 4.30
CA VAL A 46 14.28 -12.76 3.67
C VAL A 46 12.86 -13.27 3.39
N GLN A 47 11.94 -13.08 4.33
CA GLN A 47 10.52 -13.25 4.08
C GLN A 47 10.03 -12.05 3.28
N ARG A 48 9.93 -12.21 1.95
CA ARG A 48 9.41 -11.16 1.07
C ARG A 48 7.90 -11.07 1.20
N GLY A 49 7.41 -9.89 1.59
CA GLY A 49 5.98 -9.54 1.56
C GLY A 49 5.26 -9.66 2.91
N ARG A 50 3.99 -9.22 2.92
CA ARG A 50 3.07 -9.39 4.06
C ARG A 50 2.93 -10.89 4.36
N PRO A 51 2.86 -11.32 5.63
CA PRO A 51 2.55 -12.69 6.00
C PRO A 51 1.34 -13.21 5.21
N LYS A 52 1.48 -14.39 4.60
CA LYS A 52 0.42 -15.01 3.80
C LYS A 52 -0.76 -15.34 4.71
N GLU A 53 -1.89 -14.69 4.48
CA GLU A 53 -3.14 -15.00 5.19
C GLU A 53 -3.58 -16.43 4.82
N LEU A 54 -4.00 -17.23 5.80
CA LEU A 54 -4.41 -18.63 5.59
C LEU A 54 -5.68 -18.75 4.73
N ALA A 55 -6.57 -17.76 4.82
CA ALA A 55 -7.82 -17.69 4.05
C ALA A 55 -8.05 -16.25 3.55
N PRO A 56 -7.37 -15.82 2.46
CA PRO A 56 -7.51 -14.48 1.94
C PRO A 56 -8.91 -14.26 1.34
N LYS A 57 -9.40 -13.02 1.44
CA LYS A 57 -10.62 -12.60 0.73
C LYS A 57 -10.40 -12.71 -0.77
N VAL A 58 -11.31 -13.37 -1.48
CA VAL A 58 -11.26 -13.48 -2.93
C VAL A 58 -12.00 -12.29 -3.55
N SER A 59 -11.32 -11.54 -4.42
CA SER A 59 -11.96 -10.47 -5.20
C SER A 59 -12.77 -11.08 -6.33
N THR A 60 -14.09 -11.06 -6.21
CA THR A 60 -15.04 -11.53 -7.23
C THR A 60 -15.99 -10.43 -7.66
N THR A 61 -16.31 -10.40 -8.95
CA THR A 61 -17.29 -9.48 -9.52
C THR A 61 -18.68 -10.13 -9.48
N ILE A 62 -19.56 -9.64 -8.62
CA ILE A 62 -20.98 -10.01 -8.58
C ILE A 62 -21.84 -8.80 -8.90
N ARG A 63 -23.02 -9.02 -9.50
CA ARG A 63 -24.02 -7.98 -9.71
C ARG A 63 -24.98 -7.99 -8.51
N LEU A 64 -25.18 -6.83 -7.92
CA LEU A 64 -26.11 -6.59 -6.82
C LEU A 64 -27.16 -5.59 -7.28
N ASP A 65 -28.35 -5.69 -6.72
CA ASP A 65 -29.39 -4.70 -6.99
C ASP A 65 -28.97 -3.30 -6.51
N PRO A 66 -29.36 -2.24 -7.24
CA PRO A 66 -28.89 -0.89 -6.99
C PRO A 66 -29.38 -0.32 -5.65
N ASP A 67 -30.57 -0.73 -5.20
CA ASP A 67 -31.15 -0.37 -3.90
C ASP A 67 -30.36 -0.98 -2.72
N VAL A 68 -29.95 -2.25 -2.84
CA VAL A 68 -29.09 -2.93 -1.86
C VAL A 68 -27.76 -2.21 -1.76
N LEU A 69 -27.11 -1.90 -2.89
CA LEU A 69 -25.86 -1.14 -2.89
C LEU A 69 -26.02 0.27 -2.31
N ALA A 70 -27.14 0.94 -2.58
CA ALA A 70 -27.41 2.27 -2.05
C ALA A 70 -27.59 2.22 -0.52
N ALA A 71 -28.34 1.25 0.00
CA ALA A 71 -28.56 1.07 1.43
C ALA A 71 -27.23 0.88 2.19
N PHE A 72 -26.37 -0.03 1.72
CA PHE A 72 -25.07 -0.25 2.36
C PHE A 72 -24.13 0.96 2.22
N LYS A 73 -24.11 1.64 1.07
CA LYS A 73 -23.26 2.83 0.87
C LYS A 73 -23.69 4.04 1.70
N ALA A 74 -24.99 4.24 1.91
CA ALA A 74 -25.53 5.33 2.74
C ALA A 74 -25.01 5.25 4.20
N GLU A 75 -24.68 4.04 4.61
CA GLU A 75 -24.18 3.65 5.91
C GLU A 75 -22.69 4.02 6.14
N GLY A 76 -22.01 4.55 5.11
CA GLY A 76 -20.69 5.18 5.21
C GLY A 76 -19.48 4.24 5.03
N PRO A 77 -18.29 4.67 5.49
CA PRO A 77 -17.07 3.88 5.40
C PRO A 77 -17.23 2.49 6.02
N GLY A 78 -16.71 1.46 5.34
CA GLY A 78 -16.80 0.06 5.79
C GLY A 78 -18.03 -0.71 5.31
N TRP A 79 -18.88 -0.12 4.45
CA TRP A 79 -20.04 -0.79 3.87
C TRP A 79 -19.71 -2.14 3.19
N GLN A 80 -18.53 -2.28 2.59
CA GLN A 80 -18.07 -3.55 1.99
C GLN A 80 -17.86 -4.66 3.03
N SER A 81 -17.43 -4.32 4.25
CA SER A 81 -17.30 -5.30 5.33
C SER A 81 -18.67 -5.73 5.84
N ARG A 82 -19.62 -4.79 5.93
CA ARG A 82 -20.98 -5.06 6.41
C ARG A 82 -21.79 -5.91 5.43
N ILE A 83 -21.69 -5.64 4.12
CA ILE A 83 -22.33 -6.49 3.12
C ILE A 83 -21.72 -7.90 3.11
N ASN A 84 -20.41 -8.03 3.31
CA ASN A 84 -19.77 -9.34 3.45
C ASN A 84 -20.26 -10.10 4.70
N GLU A 85 -20.47 -9.41 5.82
CA GLU A 85 -21.06 -10.01 7.03
C GLU A 85 -22.52 -10.42 6.80
N ALA A 86 -23.32 -9.61 6.11
CA ALA A 86 -24.69 -9.95 5.73
C ALA A 86 -24.73 -11.21 4.83
N LEU A 87 -23.82 -11.30 3.84
CA LEU A 87 -23.70 -12.47 2.97
C LEU A 87 -23.29 -13.72 3.76
N ARG A 88 -22.38 -13.59 4.74
CA ARG A 88 -22.00 -14.71 5.62
C ARG A 88 -23.19 -15.21 6.44
N ARG A 89 -23.92 -14.29 7.09
CA ARG A 89 -25.13 -14.64 7.85
C ARG A 89 -26.18 -15.33 6.97
N ALA A 90 -26.42 -14.83 5.76
CA ALA A 90 -27.36 -15.45 4.82
C ALA A 90 -26.92 -16.85 4.35
N ALA A 91 -25.61 -17.08 4.24
CA ALA A 91 -25.02 -18.38 3.89
C ALA A 91 -24.89 -19.34 5.08
N GLY A 92 -25.15 -18.89 6.32
CA GLY A 92 -24.96 -19.69 7.54
C GLY A 92 -23.50 -19.87 7.98
N LEU A 93 -22.63 -18.91 7.61
CA LEU A 93 -21.19 -18.88 7.94
C LEU A 93 -20.87 -17.96 9.12
#